data_AF-A0A835R1H8-F1
#
_entry.id   AF-A0A835R1H8-F1
#
_cell.length_a   1.000
_cell.length_b   1.000
_cell.length_c   1.000
_cell.angle_alpha   90.00
_cell.angle_beta   90.00
_cell.angle_gamma   90.00
#
_symmetry.space_group_name_H-M   'P 1'
#
loop_
_entity.id
_entity.type
_entity.pdbx_description
1 polymer ?
#
loop_
_entity_poly.entity_id
_entity_poly.type
_entity_poly.pdbx_seq_one_letter_code
_entity_poly.pdbx_strand_id
1 'polypeptide(L)'
;MNAPDLFFDIIPVPGAHWGGKVSIRCKESGLEAELIFYKSQSFFGFGGNSRAIKGKVFDSKTLKTMYEIEGQWDRTVLMKDVQSGDTVELYDAGEAISKLSTPLVKNPEASNLKEMKPTESAMVWGEVSKAILLGNWDKAREEKRKVEERERMLRKERNCRDDWVPKHFRISRNKEGFWDCWPLNPSVAAAPIITPCKRDTREERLENTRGTER
;
A
#
# COMPACT_ATOMS: atom_id res chain seq x y z
N MET A 1 12.51 0.16 -8.96
CA MET A 1 12.14 1.06 -7.85
C MET A 1 12.41 0.32 -6.57
N ASN A 2 13.08 0.95 -5.61
CA ASN A 2 13.19 0.45 -4.23
C ASN A 2 12.03 1.00 -3.37
N ALA A 3 11.90 0.52 -2.14
CA ALA A 3 10.92 1.01 -1.17
C ALA A 3 11.58 1.92 -0.14
N PRO A 4 10.86 2.91 0.44
CA PRO A 4 11.35 3.64 1.60
C PRO A 4 11.37 2.75 2.84
N ASP A 5 12.20 3.12 3.81
CA ASP A 5 12.29 2.45 5.10
C ASP A 5 11.15 2.92 6.02
N LEU A 6 10.58 2.00 6.80
CA LEU A 6 9.56 2.31 7.80
C LEU A 6 10.18 2.37 9.20
N PHE A 7 10.12 3.52 9.84
CA PHE A 7 10.61 3.74 11.20
C PHE A 7 9.45 3.82 12.18
N PHE A 8 9.64 3.28 13.39
CA PHE A 8 8.70 3.35 14.50
C PHE A 8 9.33 4.12 15.66
N ASP A 9 8.71 5.23 16.02
CA ASP A 9 9.00 5.96 17.25
C ASP A 9 8.12 5.34 18.37
N ILE A 10 8.71 4.99 19.51
CA ILE A 10 7.96 4.42 20.66
C ILE A 10 7.79 5.49 21.76
N ILE A 11 8.74 6.41 21.89
CA ILE A 11 8.80 7.44 22.92
C ILE A 11 9.22 8.77 22.25
N PRO A 12 8.71 9.94 22.69
CA PRO A 12 7.67 10.14 23.69
C PRO A 12 6.26 9.92 23.15
N VAL A 13 6.07 10.05 21.83
CA VAL A 13 4.79 9.83 21.16
C VAL A 13 4.97 8.68 20.18
N PRO A 14 4.27 7.55 20.37
CA PRO A 14 4.30 6.46 19.43
C PRO A 14 3.87 6.93 18.03
N GLY A 15 4.64 6.54 17.01
CA GLY A 15 4.37 6.94 15.64
C GLY A 15 5.12 6.09 14.64
N ALA A 16 4.68 6.12 13.40
CA ALA A 16 5.38 5.51 12.28
C ALA A 16 5.64 6.56 11.20
N HIS A 17 6.81 6.49 10.58
CA HIS A 17 7.18 7.41 9.51
C HIS A 17 8.05 6.75 8.46
N TRP A 18 7.90 7.21 7.22
CA TRP A 18 8.77 6.80 6.13
C TRP A 18 10.07 7.58 6.18
N GLY A 19 11.17 6.90 5.93
CA GLY A 19 12.49 7.49 5.82
C GLY A 19 13.31 6.86 4.71
N GLY A 20 14.42 7.50 4.39
CA GLY A 20 15.38 7.00 3.42
C GLY A 20 15.12 7.48 1.99
N LYS A 21 15.95 6.98 1.07
CA LYS A 21 16.02 7.42 -0.31
C LYS A 21 15.40 6.39 -1.25
N VAL A 22 14.47 6.84 -2.08
CA VAL A 22 13.82 6.06 -3.12
C VAL A 22 14.27 6.55 -4.49
N SER A 23 14.69 5.63 -5.35
CA SER A 23 15.01 5.89 -6.75
C SER A 23 14.04 5.15 -7.68
N ILE A 24 13.48 5.91 -8.62
CA ILE A 24 12.58 5.43 -9.67
C ILE A 24 13.25 5.75 -10.99
N ARG A 25 13.67 4.71 -11.72
CA ARG A 25 14.33 4.85 -13.02
C ARG A 25 13.48 4.25 -14.13
N CYS A 26 13.21 5.03 -15.16
CA CYS A 26 12.67 4.55 -16.43
C CYS A 26 13.81 4.28 -17.41
N LYS A 27 13.99 3.01 -17.82
CA LYS A 27 15.06 2.63 -18.74
C LYS A 27 14.85 3.14 -20.16
N GLU A 28 13.59 3.29 -20.57
CA GLU A 28 13.21 3.68 -21.94
C GLU A 28 13.42 5.17 -22.18
N SER A 29 12.93 6.02 -21.28
CA SER A 29 13.11 7.48 -21.39
C SER A 29 14.46 7.96 -20.86
N GLY A 30 15.13 7.15 -20.04
CA GLY A 30 16.37 7.55 -19.35
C GLY A 30 16.13 8.50 -18.17
N LEU A 31 14.88 8.79 -17.81
CA LEU A 31 14.54 9.64 -16.68
C LEU A 31 14.66 8.89 -15.35
N GLU A 32 15.18 9.59 -14.35
CA GLU A 32 15.26 9.10 -12.99
C GLU A 32 14.69 10.13 -12.01
N ALA A 33 13.90 9.65 -11.05
CA ALA A 33 13.43 10.42 -9.93
C ALA A 33 14.10 9.91 -8.65
N GLU A 34 14.64 10.84 -7.87
CA GLU A 34 15.18 10.60 -6.55
C GLU A 34 14.31 11.29 -5.51
N LEU A 35 13.75 10.52 -4.59
CA LEU A 35 12.87 11.00 -3.53
C LEU A 35 13.51 10.65 -2.18
N ILE A 36 13.42 11.57 -1.22
CA ILE A 36 13.91 11.41 0.14
C ILE A 36 12.73 11.65 1.07
N PHE A 37 12.40 10.63 1.85
CA PHE A 37 11.42 10.71 2.92
C PHE A 37 12.14 10.99 4.23
N TYR A 38 11.60 11.91 5.02
CA TYR A 38 12.23 12.28 6.28
C TYR A 38 11.23 12.91 7.25
N LYS A 39 11.62 12.92 8.52
CA LYS A 39 10.97 13.70 9.56
C LYS A 39 11.57 15.11 9.54
N SER A 40 10.79 16.11 9.13
CA SER A 40 11.23 17.49 9.25
C SER A 40 11.24 17.89 10.73
N GLN A 41 12.30 18.57 11.16
CA GLN A 41 12.38 19.10 12.51
C GLN A 41 11.77 20.51 12.54
N SER A 42 10.96 20.79 13.56
CA SER A 42 10.50 22.16 13.85
C SER A 42 11.55 22.92 14.66
N PHE A 43 11.52 24.26 14.61
CA PHE A 43 12.56 25.18 15.09
C PHE A 43 12.85 25.14 16.61
N PHE A 44 12.20 24.25 17.38
CA PHE A 44 12.44 24.04 18.81
C PHE A 44 12.38 22.56 19.24
N GLY A 45 12.54 21.60 18.32
CA GLY A 45 12.60 20.16 18.64
C GLY A 45 11.26 19.51 19.04
N PHE A 46 10.22 20.31 19.32
CA PHE A 46 8.85 19.85 19.52
C PHE A 46 8.00 20.16 18.27
N GLY A 47 7.27 19.16 17.75
CA GLY A 47 6.27 19.36 16.69
C GLY A 47 6.78 19.34 15.25
N GLY A 48 7.78 18.52 14.92
CA GLY A 48 8.22 18.29 13.54
C GLY A 48 7.22 17.47 12.71
N ASN A 49 7.25 17.61 11.38
CA ASN A 49 6.38 16.83 10.48
C ASN A 49 7.07 15.55 10.03
N SER A 50 6.54 14.39 10.45
CA SER A 50 7.07 13.06 10.12
C SER A 50 6.72 12.58 8.71
N ARG A 51 6.21 13.45 7.84
CA ARG A 51 5.62 13.08 6.56
C ARG A 51 6.18 13.88 5.38
N ALA A 52 7.32 14.53 5.57
CA ALA A 52 7.96 15.32 4.55
C ALA A 52 8.55 14.43 3.43
N ILE A 53 8.44 14.93 2.21
CA ILE A 53 9.10 14.38 1.03
C ILE A 53 9.82 15.52 0.30
N LYS A 54 11.02 15.24 -0.17
CA LYS A 54 11.73 16.09 -1.12
C LYS A 54 12.38 15.25 -2.20
N GLY A 55 12.65 15.82 -3.35
CA GLY A 55 13.26 15.05 -4.43
C GLY A 55 13.54 15.85 -5.66
N LYS A 56 13.98 15.14 -6.70
CA LYS A 56 14.29 15.69 -8.00
C LYS A 56 14.02 14.68 -9.11
N VAL A 57 13.63 15.17 -10.27
CA VAL A 57 13.56 14.41 -11.51
C VAL A 57 14.65 14.92 -12.44
N PHE A 58 15.46 14.01 -12.95
CA PHE A 58 16.62 14.32 -13.77
C PHE A 58 16.83 13.29 -14.89
N ASP A 59 17.55 13.70 -15.92
CA ASP A 59 17.99 12.78 -16.97
C ASP A 59 19.22 12.00 -16.48
N SER A 60 19.16 10.67 -16.53
CA SER A 60 20.22 9.80 -15.97
C SER A 60 21.56 9.89 -16.71
N LYS A 61 21.56 10.34 -17.97
CA LYS A 61 22.77 10.44 -18.80
C LYS A 61 23.46 11.78 -18.61
N THR A 62 22.69 12.86 -18.63
CA THR A 62 23.20 14.23 -18.54
C THR A 62 23.28 14.75 -17.11
N LEU A 63 22.62 14.06 -16.16
CA LEU A 63 22.46 14.47 -14.76
C LEU A 63 21.78 15.85 -14.60
N LYS A 64 21.14 16.35 -15.67
CA LYS A 64 20.41 17.62 -15.66
C LYS A 64 19.10 17.45 -14.91
N THR A 65 18.95 18.16 -13.80
CA THR A 65 17.68 18.27 -13.08
C THR A 65 16.68 19.08 -13.91
N MET A 66 15.47 18.54 -14.05
CA MET A 66 14.36 19.20 -14.74
C MET A 66 13.31 19.68 -13.74
N TYR A 67 13.05 18.87 -12.71
CA TYR A 67 12.04 19.17 -11.70
C TYR A 67 12.57 18.96 -10.29
N GLU A 68 12.11 19.80 -9.37
CA GLU A 68 12.26 19.64 -7.93
C GLU A 68 10.92 19.26 -7.33
N ILE A 69 10.93 18.32 -6.38
CA ILE A 69 9.73 17.83 -5.70
C ILE A 69 9.85 18.19 -4.22
N GLU A 70 8.79 18.75 -3.64
CA GLU A 70 8.74 19.05 -2.22
C GLU A 70 7.29 18.96 -1.71
N GLY A 71 7.11 18.50 -0.48
CA GLY A 71 5.82 18.59 0.19
C GLY A 71 5.64 17.54 1.27
N GLN A 72 4.41 17.06 1.41
CA GLN A 72 4.02 16.05 2.40
C GLN A 72 3.26 14.94 1.69
N TRP A 73 3.72 13.69 1.82
CA TRP A 73 3.17 12.56 1.07
C TRP A 73 1.74 12.20 1.48
N ASP A 74 1.28 12.67 2.66
CA ASP A 74 -0.09 12.47 3.15
C ASP A 74 -0.99 13.71 2.97
N ARG A 75 -0.47 14.76 2.33
CA ARG A 75 -1.21 15.98 1.98
C ARG A 75 -0.89 16.34 0.54
N THR A 76 -0.22 17.46 0.33
CA THR A 76 0.10 18.00 -0.98
C THR A 76 1.59 17.83 -1.28
N VAL A 77 1.89 17.38 -2.50
CA VAL A 77 3.24 17.35 -3.06
C VAL A 77 3.26 18.27 -4.26
N LEU A 78 4.23 19.19 -4.26
CA LEU A 78 4.44 20.16 -5.33
C LEU A 78 5.62 19.72 -6.19
N MET A 79 5.56 20.09 -7.46
CA MET A 79 6.62 19.90 -8.43
C MET A 79 6.95 21.26 -9.06
N LYS A 80 8.22 21.64 -8.99
CA LYS A 80 8.72 22.90 -9.56
C LYS A 80 9.58 22.61 -10.77
N ASP A 81 9.30 23.28 -11.88
CA ASP A 81 10.16 23.28 -13.07
C ASP A 81 11.39 24.15 -12.81
N VAL A 82 12.59 23.59 -13.00
CA VAL A 82 13.85 24.30 -12.74
C VAL A 82 14.12 25.39 -13.79
N GLN A 83 13.62 25.23 -15.01
CA GLN A 83 13.87 26.18 -16.10
C GLN A 83 12.91 27.37 -16.05
N SER A 84 11.60 27.14 -15.86
CA SER A 84 10.63 28.22 -15.79
C SER A 84 10.46 28.79 -14.38
N GLY A 85 10.76 28.00 -13.35
CA GLY A 85 10.49 28.33 -11.95
C GLY A 85 9.03 28.09 -11.54
N ASP A 86 8.17 27.69 -12.47
CA ASP A 86 6.76 27.45 -12.21
C ASP A 86 6.59 26.25 -11.28
N THR A 87 5.63 26.36 -10.36
CA THR A 87 5.31 25.30 -9.40
C THR A 87 3.89 24.82 -9.65
N VAL A 88 3.73 23.51 -9.81
CA VAL A 88 2.45 22.83 -10.00
C VAL A 88 2.19 21.83 -8.89
N GLU A 89 0.92 21.56 -8.61
CA GLU A 89 0.54 20.48 -7.71
C GLU A 89 0.71 19.13 -8.41
N LEU A 90 1.58 18.28 -7.86
CA LEU A 90 1.84 16.94 -8.38
C LEU A 90 0.85 15.93 -7.81
N TYR A 91 0.49 16.09 -6.53
CA TYR A 91 -0.37 15.17 -5.81
C TYR A 91 -1.08 15.87 -4.67
N ASP A 92 -2.38 15.61 -4.54
CA ASP A 92 -3.18 15.94 -3.35
C ASP A 92 -3.81 14.66 -2.77
N ALA A 93 -3.46 14.35 -1.51
CA ALA A 93 -3.94 13.18 -0.81
C ALA A 93 -5.44 13.24 -0.53
N GLY A 94 -6.00 14.43 -0.27
CA GLY A 94 -7.43 14.61 -0.05
C GLY A 94 -8.22 14.26 -1.30
N GLU A 95 -7.81 14.78 -2.45
CA GLU A 95 -8.40 14.47 -3.75
C GLU A 95 -8.24 12.97 -4.08
N ALA A 96 -7.03 12.42 -3.90
CA ALA A 96 -6.78 11.00 -4.15
C ALA A 96 -7.68 10.10 -3.30
N ILE A 97 -7.78 10.36 -1.99
CA ILE A 97 -8.63 9.59 -1.06
C ILE A 97 -10.11 9.78 -1.41
N SER A 98 -10.54 10.97 -1.82
CA SER A 98 -11.93 11.23 -2.22
C SER A 98 -12.36 10.37 -3.41
N LYS A 99 -11.43 10.06 -4.32
CA LYS A 99 -11.66 9.20 -5.48
C LYS A 99 -11.61 7.71 -5.14
N LEU A 100 -11.06 7.33 -3.99
CA LEU A 100 -11.04 5.93 -3.56
C LEU A 100 -12.44 5.48 -3.17
N SER A 101 -12.79 4.28 -3.63
CA SER A 101 -13.98 3.56 -3.20
C SER A 101 -13.56 2.26 -2.52
N THR A 102 -14.16 1.96 -1.38
CA THR A 102 -13.81 0.78 -0.59
C THR A 102 -14.09 -0.48 -1.41
N PRO A 103 -13.08 -1.29 -1.75
CA PRO A 103 -13.31 -2.55 -2.43
C PRO A 103 -14.17 -3.47 -1.56
N LEU A 104 -15.22 -4.01 -2.16
CA LEU A 104 -16.12 -4.99 -1.55
C LEU A 104 -15.86 -6.35 -2.16
N VAL A 105 -15.96 -7.41 -1.36
CA VAL A 105 -15.99 -8.77 -1.90
C VAL A 105 -17.34 -9.00 -2.57
N LYS A 106 -17.35 -9.51 -3.80
CA LYS A 106 -18.58 -9.83 -4.55
C LYS A 106 -19.43 -10.80 -3.71
N ASN A 107 -20.64 -10.38 -3.32
CA ASN A 107 -21.58 -11.07 -2.43
C ASN A 107 -21.01 -11.46 -1.05
N PRO A 108 -21.25 -10.66 0.00
CA PRO A 108 -20.86 -11.00 1.38
C PRO A 108 -21.71 -12.11 2.02
N GLU A 109 -22.69 -12.68 1.31
CA GLU A 109 -23.44 -13.84 1.81
C GLU A 109 -22.58 -15.10 1.85
N ALA A 110 -22.93 -16.03 2.73
CA ALA A 110 -22.20 -17.27 3.03
C ALA A 110 -21.92 -18.18 1.81
N SER A 111 -22.52 -17.90 0.65
CA SER A 111 -22.29 -18.60 -0.61
C SER A 111 -20.89 -18.35 -1.20
N ASN A 112 -20.35 -17.13 -1.12
CA ASN A 112 -19.03 -16.81 -1.71
C ASN A 112 -17.86 -16.95 -0.74
N LEU A 113 -18.10 -16.97 0.59
CA LEU A 113 -17.11 -17.45 1.57
C LEU A 113 -16.71 -18.91 1.30
N LYS A 114 -17.58 -19.71 0.64
CA LYS A 114 -17.25 -21.06 0.17
C LYS A 114 -16.41 -21.08 -1.11
N GLU A 115 -16.46 -20.02 -1.92
CA GLU A 115 -15.64 -19.89 -3.13
C GLU A 115 -14.21 -19.43 -2.81
N MET A 116 -14.04 -18.65 -1.73
CA MET A 116 -12.72 -18.26 -1.24
C MET A 116 -11.93 -19.47 -0.73
N LYS A 117 -10.68 -19.60 -1.18
CA LYS A 117 -9.85 -20.73 -0.76
C LYS A 117 -9.53 -20.62 0.73
N PRO A 118 -9.46 -21.74 1.47
CA PRO A 118 -9.06 -21.73 2.89
C PRO A 118 -7.67 -21.14 3.16
N THR A 119 -6.83 -21.00 2.13
CA THR A 119 -5.49 -20.40 2.20
C THR A 119 -5.47 -18.89 1.96
N GLU A 120 -6.61 -18.27 1.65
CA GLU A 120 -6.69 -16.82 1.45
C GLU A 120 -6.63 -16.09 2.79
N SER A 121 -5.94 -14.93 2.81
CA SER A 121 -5.67 -14.19 4.05
C SER A 121 -6.94 -13.83 4.83
N ALA A 122 -8.01 -13.43 4.13
CA ALA A 122 -9.29 -13.10 4.76
C ALA A 122 -9.93 -14.30 5.47
N MET A 123 -9.77 -15.52 4.91
CA MET A 123 -10.27 -16.76 5.51
C MET A 123 -9.38 -17.22 6.67
N VAL A 124 -8.06 -17.20 6.48
CA VAL A 124 -7.09 -17.63 7.49
C VAL A 124 -7.16 -16.76 8.74
N TRP A 125 -7.25 -15.44 8.57
CA TRP A 125 -7.25 -14.47 9.66
C TRP A 125 -8.65 -13.98 10.06
N GLY A 126 -9.72 -14.49 9.46
CA GLY A 126 -11.09 -13.98 9.62
C GLY A 126 -11.56 -13.92 11.08
N GLU A 127 -11.38 -15.02 11.83
CA GLU A 127 -11.79 -15.08 13.25
C GLU A 127 -10.93 -14.17 14.15
N VAL A 128 -9.63 -14.04 13.83
CA VAL A 128 -8.72 -13.12 14.55
C VAL A 128 -9.17 -11.67 14.33
N SER A 129 -9.39 -11.29 13.08
CA SER A 129 -9.86 -9.96 12.70
C SER A 129 -11.22 -9.65 13.33
N LYS A 130 -12.16 -10.60 13.33
CA LYS A 130 -13.46 -10.46 13.99
C LYS A 130 -13.33 -10.21 15.49
N ALA A 131 -12.45 -10.95 16.18
CA ALA A 131 -12.22 -10.76 17.61
C ALA A 131 -11.57 -9.40 17.92
N ILE A 132 -10.62 -8.95 17.09
CA ILE A 132 -10.00 -7.62 17.21
C ILE A 132 -11.04 -6.51 17.03
N LEU A 133 -11.90 -6.61 16.01
CA LEU A 133 -12.95 -5.62 15.75
C LEU A 133 -13.99 -5.55 16.88
N LEU A 134 -14.21 -6.65 17.60
CA LEU A 134 -15.07 -6.70 18.78
C LEU A 134 -14.35 -6.30 20.08
N GLY A 135 -13.05 -5.98 20.03
CA GLY A 135 -12.25 -5.65 21.21
C GLY A 135 -11.98 -6.82 22.16
N ASN A 136 -12.22 -8.07 21.74
CA ASN A 136 -12.00 -9.26 22.55
C ASN A 136 -10.57 -9.79 22.34
N TRP A 137 -9.63 -9.27 23.13
CA TRP A 137 -8.20 -9.58 23.00
C TRP A 137 -7.84 -11.03 23.36
N ASP A 138 -8.53 -11.63 24.33
CA ASP A 138 -8.29 -13.02 24.72
C ASP A 138 -8.70 -13.98 23.60
N LYS A 139 -9.88 -13.75 23.00
CA LYS A 139 -10.32 -14.51 21.83
C LYS A 139 -9.39 -14.29 20.63
N ALA A 140 -8.97 -13.05 20.37
CA ALA A 140 -8.04 -12.76 19.27
C ALA A 140 -6.71 -13.52 19.43
N ARG A 141 -6.17 -13.57 20.66
CA ARG A 141 -4.95 -14.32 20.98
C ARG A 141 -5.13 -15.82 20.76
N GLU A 142 -6.25 -16.37 21.21
CA GLU A 142 -6.54 -17.79 21.04
C GLU A 142 -6.70 -18.20 19.57
N GLU A 143 -7.46 -17.44 18.79
CA GLU A 143 -7.62 -17.71 17.35
C GLU A 143 -6.29 -17.52 16.59
N LYS A 144 -5.49 -16.52 16.95
CA LYS A 144 -4.13 -16.33 16.40
C LYS A 144 -3.25 -17.55 16.68
N ARG A 145 -3.29 -18.06 17.92
CA ARG A 145 -2.54 -19.25 18.32
C ARG A 145 -2.92 -20.48 17.48
N LYS A 146 -4.20 -20.68 17.20
CA LYS A 146 -4.68 -21.79 16.35
C LYS A 146 -4.11 -21.72 14.93
N VAL A 147 -4.07 -20.52 14.32
CA VAL A 147 -3.48 -20.30 13.00
C VAL A 147 -1.98 -20.61 13.00
N GLU A 148 -1.25 -20.07 13.98
CA GLU A 148 0.21 -20.25 14.08
C GLU A 148 0.61 -21.71 14.37
N GLU A 149 -0.15 -22.42 15.22
CA GLU A 149 0.10 -23.83 15.52
C GLU A 149 -0.15 -24.71 14.29
N ARG A 150 -1.22 -24.45 13.53
CA ARG A 150 -1.51 -25.15 12.28
C ARG A 150 -0.36 -24.98 11.29
N GLU A 151 0.12 -23.76 11.07
CA GLU A 151 1.25 -23.51 10.16
C GLU A 151 2.55 -24.13 10.67
N ARG A 152 2.75 -24.20 11.99
CA ARG A 152 3.91 -24.88 12.59
C ARG A 152 3.86 -26.40 12.34
N MET A 153 2.69 -27.03 12.44
CA MET A 153 2.52 -28.46 12.11
C MET A 153 2.76 -28.72 10.62
N LEU A 154 2.15 -27.92 9.73
CA LEU A 154 2.34 -28.04 8.29
C LEU A 154 3.82 -27.86 7.88
N ARG A 155 4.55 -26.96 8.53
CA ARG A 155 5.99 -26.79 8.32
C ARG A 155 6.77 -28.04 8.75
N LYS A 156 6.45 -28.62 9.91
CA LYS A 156 7.10 -29.86 10.38
C LYS A 156 6.87 -31.02 9.42
N GLU A 157 5.63 -31.19 8.94
CA GLU A 157 5.29 -32.23 7.97
C GLU A 157 6.05 -32.08 6.64
N ARG A 158 6.20 -30.83 6.16
CA ARG A 158 6.95 -30.52 4.93
C ARG A 158 8.43 -30.80 5.07
N ASN A 159 9.06 -30.38 6.18
CA ASN A 159 10.48 -30.65 6.44
C ASN A 159 10.82 -32.14 6.44
N CYS A 160 9.84 -33.02 6.70
CA CYS A 160 10.02 -34.46 6.66
C CYS A 160 9.82 -35.09 5.26
N ARG A 161 9.31 -34.34 4.27
CA ARG A 161 8.91 -34.87 2.96
C ARG A 161 9.52 -34.08 1.80
N ASP A 162 9.15 -32.81 1.63
CA ASP A 162 9.50 -31.99 0.46
C ASP A 162 9.65 -30.51 0.83
N ASP A 163 10.51 -29.80 0.10
CA ASP A 163 10.67 -28.35 0.22
C ASP A 163 9.41 -27.60 -0.24
N TRP A 164 9.06 -26.53 0.49
CA TRP A 164 7.91 -25.70 0.14
C TRP A 164 8.19 -24.86 -1.11
N VAL A 165 7.32 -24.97 -2.12
CA VAL A 165 7.40 -24.19 -3.36
C VAL A 165 6.21 -23.22 -3.45
N PRO A 166 6.43 -21.92 -3.76
CA PRO A 166 5.34 -20.96 -3.95
C PRO A 166 4.44 -21.34 -5.14
N LYS A 167 3.13 -21.15 -4.98
CA LYS A 167 2.13 -21.56 -5.99
C LYS A 167 2.08 -20.66 -7.23
N HIS A 168 2.41 -19.38 -7.09
CA HIS A 168 2.19 -18.36 -8.12
C HIS A 168 3.48 -17.68 -8.59
N PHE A 169 4.59 -17.93 -7.92
CA PHE A 169 5.85 -17.25 -8.17
C PHE A 169 7.01 -18.25 -8.23
N ARG A 170 7.94 -18.02 -9.16
CA ARG A 170 9.25 -18.64 -9.13
C ARG A 170 10.17 -17.73 -8.30
N ILE A 171 10.85 -18.34 -7.35
CA ILE A 171 11.86 -17.66 -6.53
C ILE A 171 13.25 -18.15 -6.93
N SER A 172 14.21 -17.23 -7.02
CA SER A 172 15.63 -17.55 -7.18
C SER A 172 16.46 -16.63 -6.30
N ARG A 173 17.62 -17.11 -5.85
CA ARG A 173 18.53 -16.30 -5.06
C ARG A 173 19.66 -15.80 -5.96
N ASN A 174 19.87 -14.49 -6.00
CA ASN A 174 20.96 -13.91 -6.77
C ASN A 174 22.31 -14.11 -6.06
N LYS A 175 23.42 -13.76 -6.72
CA LYS A 175 24.78 -13.92 -6.18
C LYS A 175 25.05 -13.09 -4.91
N GLU A 176 24.27 -12.03 -4.69
CA GLU A 176 24.36 -11.14 -3.53
C GLU A 176 23.47 -11.60 -2.37
N GLY A 177 22.72 -12.69 -2.56
CA GLY A 177 21.86 -13.28 -1.54
C GLY A 177 20.44 -12.72 -1.50
N PHE A 178 20.07 -11.80 -2.40
CA PHE A 178 18.71 -11.28 -2.55
C PHE A 178 17.80 -12.27 -3.30
N TRP A 179 16.50 -12.22 -2.99
CA TRP A 179 15.50 -13.04 -3.66
C TRP A 179 14.93 -12.30 -4.87
N ASP A 180 15.09 -12.90 -6.05
CA ASP A 180 14.36 -12.51 -7.25
C ASP A 180 13.05 -13.32 -7.32
N CYS A 181 11.97 -12.63 -7.70
CA CYS A 181 10.63 -13.19 -7.75
C CYS A 181 10.00 -12.90 -9.11
N TRP A 182 9.52 -13.93 -9.78
CA TRP A 182 8.90 -13.83 -11.10
C TRP A 182 7.53 -14.50 -11.09
N PRO A 183 6.48 -13.87 -11.65
CA PRO A 183 5.19 -14.50 -11.74
C PRO A 183 5.26 -15.73 -12.66
N LEU A 184 4.65 -16.84 -12.26
CA LEU A 184 4.60 -18.05 -13.09
C LEU A 184 3.67 -17.89 -14.28
N ASN A 185 2.61 -17.08 -14.12
CA ASN A 185 1.65 -16.77 -15.17
C ASN A 185 1.64 -15.26 -15.41
N PRO A 186 1.58 -14.78 -16.67
CA PRO A 186 1.55 -13.36 -16.98
C PRO A 186 0.24 -12.68 -16.57
N SER A 187 -0.82 -13.45 -16.36
CA SER A 187 -2.13 -12.98 -15.91
C SER A 187 -2.74 -13.95 -14.91
N VAL A 188 -3.56 -13.43 -14.00
CA VAL A 188 -4.35 -14.20 -13.03
C VAL A 188 -5.83 -13.87 -13.22
N ALA A 189 -6.70 -14.80 -12.87
CA ALA A 189 -8.14 -14.54 -12.88
C ALA A 189 -8.47 -13.33 -11.99
N ALA A 190 -9.50 -12.57 -12.38
CA ALA A 190 -9.95 -11.43 -11.60
C ALA A 190 -10.29 -11.86 -10.18
N ALA A 191 -9.79 -11.12 -9.19
CA ALA A 191 -10.14 -11.33 -7.80
C ALA A 191 -11.66 -11.10 -7.62
N PRO A 192 -12.31 -11.77 -6.65
CA PRO A 192 -13.72 -11.55 -6.33
C PRO A 192 -13.94 -10.22 -5.59
N ILE A 193 -13.23 -9.17 -6.00
CA ILE A 193 -13.25 -7.84 -5.42
C ILE A 193 -13.92 -6.90 -6.42
N ILE A 194 -14.98 -6.24 -5.99
CA ILE A 194 -15.70 -5.19 -6.72
C ILE A 194 -15.40 -3.87 -6.04
N THR A 195 -14.86 -2.90 -6.77
CA THR A 195 -14.82 -1.50 -6.33
C THR A 195 -16.09 -0.81 -6.80
N PRO A 196 -17.06 -0.52 -5.91
CA PRO A 196 -18.26 0.21 -6.33
C PRO A 196 -17.85 1.58 -6.86
N CYS A 197 -18.28 1.95 -8.06
CA CYS A 197 -18.07 3.30 -8.55
C CYS A 197 -18.90 4.26 -7.67
N LYS A 198 -18.28 5.31 -7.10
CA LYS A 198 -19.06 6.37 -6.44
C LYS A 198 -19.93 7.01 -7.52
N ARG A 199 -21.25 6.90 -7.41
CA ARG A 199 -22.17 7.67 -8.25
C ARG A 199 -21.93 9.15 -7.96
N ASP A 200 -21.88 9.96 -9.01
CA ASP A 200 -21.75 11.40 -8.87
C ASP A 200 -22.98 11.91 -8.10
N THR A 201 -22.76 12.46 -6.91
CA THR A 201 -23.79 13.03 -6.03
C THR A 201 -24.62 14.17 -6.69
N ARG A 202 -24.27 14.60 -7.92
CA ARG A 202 -25.13 15.47 -8.73
C ARG A 202 -26.37 14.77 -9.29
N GLU A 203 -26.32 13.46 -9.58
CA GLU A 203 -27.49 12.74 -10.14
C GLU A 203 -28.55 12.45 -9.07
N GLU A 204 -28.15 12.15 -7.83
CA GLU A 204 -29.10 11.95 -6.71
C GLU A 204 -29.93 13.20 -6.40
N ARG A 205 -29.38 14.40 -6.65
CA ARG A 205 -30.11 15.66 -6.42
C ARG A 205 -31.16 15.93 -7.51
N LEU A 206 -30.98 15.39 -8.72
CA LEU A 206 -31.92 15.50 -9.84
C LEU A 206 -33.04 14.44 -9.78
N GLU A 207 -32.78 13.27 -9.22
CA GLU A 207 -33.82 12.25 -9.02
C GLU A 207 -34.78 12.61 -7.87
N ASN A 208 -34.27 13.17 -6.76
CA ASN A 208 -35.10 13.60 -5.64
C ASN A 208 -35.95 14.85 -5.91
N THR A 209 -35.67 15.60 -6.98
CA THR A 209 -36.51 16.73 -7.40
C THR A 209 -37.63 16.34 -8.36
N ARG A 210 -37.54 15.17 -9.01
CA ARG A 210 -38.60 14.62 -9.88
C ARG A 210 -39.60 13.72 -9.15
N GLY A 211 -39.30 13.30 -7.92
CA GLY A 211 -40.17 12.44 -7.10
C GLY A 211 -41.21 13.18 -6.25
N THR A 212 -41.16 14.52 -6.17
CA THR A 212 -42.03 15.32 -5.30
C THR A 212 -43.18 16.01 -6.06
N GLU A 213 -43.28 15.79 -7.37
CA GLU A 213 -44.41 16.22 -8.20
C GLU A 213 -45.22 15.01 -8.70
N ARG A 214 -45.91 14.31 -7.79
CA ARG A 214 -47.10 13.50 -8.09
C ARG A 214 -48.07 13.49 -6.92
#